data_AF-A0A951JJD1-F1
#
_entry.id   AF-A0A951JJD1-F1
#
_cell.length_a   1.000
_cell.length_b   1.000
_cell.length_c   1.000
_cell.angle_alpha   90.00
_cell.angle_beta   90.00
_cell.angle_gamma   90.00
#
_symmetry.space_group_name_H-M   'P 1'
#
loop_
_entity.id
_entity.type
_entity.pdbx_description
1 polymer ?
#
loop_
_entity_poly.entity_id
_entity_poly.type
_entity_poly.pdbx_seq_one_letter_code
_entity_poly.pdbx_strand_id
1 'polypeptide(L)'
;MVSSAPVIHKPHPSLFPLTILGGLVATVLLAALIHLAPVLGLPFIDLPLLVGALFAEDPDTAFQIGYAVFVSAGVLVFPLLLSGLWPALPGDDITFRGALLKGLLAGMVLWVLSGAVLALYGVLGRLPSGELEDPGLFGLGAGLLGPIALLVEQLAYGLSLAVVAAMGRGISPVDTIGWMWTSHGAGESP
;
A
#
# COMPACT_ATOMS: atom_id res chain seq x y z
N MET A 1 13.16 39.00 34.84
CA MET A 1 12.36 39.10 33.59
C MET A 1 12.32 37.71 32.99
N VAL A 2 11.17 37.03 33.06
CA VAL A 2 11.01 35.68 32.50
C VAL A 2 10.79 35.84 31.00
N SER A 3 11.78 35.45 30.20
CA SER A 3 11.66 35.39 28.75
C SER A 3 10.68 34.26 28.41
N SER A 4 9.43 34.62 28.12
CA SER A 4 8.45 33.69 27.58
C SER A 4 8.86 33.37 26.14
N ALA A 5 9.55 32.25 25.95
CA ALA A 5 9.87 31.76 24.62
C ALA A 5 8.57 31.65 23.79
N PRO A 6 8.56 32.10 22.53
CA PRO A 6 7.38 32.00 21.68
C PRO A 6 7.03 30.52 21.48
N VAL A 7 5.78 30.16 21.76
CA VAL A 7 5.26 28.82 21.46
C VAL A 7 5.18 28.69 19.94
N ILE A 8 6.17 28.04 19.35
CA ILE A 8 6.15 27.70 17.92
C ILE A 8 5.14 26.57 17.75
N HIS A 9 3.92 26.90 17.34
CA HIS A 9 2.98 25.91 16.82
C HIS A 9 3.58 25.35 15.53
N LYS A 10 4.12 24.13 15.59
CA LYS A 10 4.37 23.33 14.39
C LYS A 10 3.00 22.84 13.91
N PRO A 11 2.47 23.34 12.78
CA PRO A 11 1.21 22.83 12.26
C PRO A 11 1.39 21.34 11.94
N HIS A 12 0.70 20.48 12.68
CA HIS A 12 0.59 19.08 12.31
C HIS A 12 -0.39 19.00 11.14
N PRO A 13 0.03 18.56 9.94
CA PRO A 13 -0.91 18.34 8.86
C PRO A 13 -1.99 17.36 9.35
N SER A 14 -3.25 17.66 9.08
CA SER A 14 -4.34 16.77 9.45
C SER A 14 -4.08 15.37 8.88
N LEU A 15 -4.23 14.33 9.71
CA LEU A 15 -3.93 12.93 9.35
C LEU A 15 -4.76 12.45 8.14
N PHE A 16 -5.95 13.02 7.95
CA PHE A 16 -6.90 12.64 6.92
C PHE A 16 -6.37 12.84 5.48
N PRO A 17 -6.02 14.05 5.01
CA PRO A 17 -5.51 14.25 3.65
C PRO A 17 -4.21 13.48 3.36
N LEU A 18 -3.33 13.30 4.36
CA LEU A 18 -2.11 12.53 4.17
C LEU A 18 -2.38 11.03 4.04
N THR A 19 -3.40 10.51 4.72
CA THR A 19 -3.85 9.13 4.55
C THR A 19 -4.36 8.90 3.13
N ILE A 20 -5.19 9.80 2.61
CA ILE A 20 -5.71 9.73 1.23
C ILE A 20 -4.59 9.88 0.20
N LEU A 21 -3.66 10.81 0.42
CA LEU A 21 -2.49 10.98 -0.44
C LEU A 21 -1.61 9.72 -0.44
N GLY A 22 -1.42 9.09 0.72
CA GLY A 22 -0.70 7.82 0.83
C GLY A 22 -1.36 6.69 0.05
N GLY A 23 -2.69 6.62 0.11
CA GLY A 23 -3.49 5.73 -0.73
C GLY A 23 -3.26 5.98 -2.22
N LEU A 24 -3.38 7.23 -2.66
CA LEU A 24 -3.15 7.61 -4.06
C LEU A 24 -1.76 7.23 -4.55
N VAL A 25 -0.71 7.58 -3.79
CA VAL A 25 0.68 7.23 -4.14
C VAL A 25 0.86 5.71 -4.22
N ALA A 26 0.33 4.98 -3.24
CA ALA A 26 0.42 3.52 -3.21
C ALA A 26 -0.33 2.87 -4.38
N THR A 27 -1.54 3.35 -4.72
CA THR A 27 -2.33 2.86 -5.85
C THR A 27 -1.65 3.13 -7.18
N VAL A 28 -1.08 4.32 -7.39
CA VAL A 28 -0.33 4.64 -8.61
C VAL A 28 0.90 3.73 -8.74
N LEU A 29 1.65 3.53 -7.65
CA LEU A 29 2.80 2.64 -7.66
C LEU A 29 2.40 1.19 -7.97
N LEU A 30 1.34 0.70 -7.32
CA LEU A 30 0.80 -0.65 -7.56
C LEU A 30 0.38 -0.83 -9.02
N ALA A 31 -0.37 0.13 -9.57
CA ALA A 31 -0.77 0.11 -10.97
C ALA A 31 0.44 0.12 -11.91
N ALA A 32 1.46 0.94 -11.63
CA ALA A 32 2.69 0.98 -12.40
C ALA A 32 3.43 -0.37 -12.36
N LEU A 33 3.51 -1.01 -11.20
CA LEU A 33 4.17 -2.32 -11.05
C LEU A 33 3.46 -3.43 -11.82
N ILE A 34 2.12 -3.47 -11.76
CA ILE A 34 1.30 -4.43 -12.53
C ILE A 34 1.61 -4.30 -14.03
N HIS A 35 1.68 -3.07 -14.55
CA HIS A 35 1.96 -2.83 -15.97
C HIS A 35 3.44 -3.02 -16.34
N LEU A 36 4.35 -2.92 -15.37
CA LEU A 36 5.78 -3.15 -15.57
C LEU A 36 6.14 -4.64 -15.47
N ALA A 37 5.29 -5.48 -14.87
CA ALA A 37 5.54 -6.90 -14.67
C ALA A 37 5.98 -7.63 -15.97
N PRO A 38 5.30 -7.49 -17.13
CA PRO A 38 5.73 -8.13 -18.38
C PRO A 38 7.13 -7.72 -18.84
N VAL A 39 7.49 -6.45 -18.65
CA VAL A 39 8.80 -5.90 -19.02
C VAL A 39 9.92 -6.54 -18.16
N LEU A 40 9.58 -6.94 -16.93
CA LEU A 40 10.48 -7.61 -16.01
C LEU A 40 10.48 -9.14 -16.16
N GLY A 41 9.72 -9.69 -17.13
CA GLY A 41 9.54 -11.13 -17.29
C GLY A 41 8.67 -11.77 -16.20
N LEU A 42 7.89 -10.97 -15.48
CA LEU A 42 6.90 -11.42 -14.51
C LEU A 42 5.52 -11.56 -15.17
N PRO A 43 4.65 -12.44 -14.67
CA PRO A 43 3.32 -12.61 -15.22
C PRO A 43 2.45 -11.39 -14.96
N PHE A 44 1.65 -11.03 -15.96
CA PHE A 44 0.64 -9.97 -15.85
C PHE A 44 -0.62 -10.53 -15.20
N ILE A 45 -0.98 -10.00 -14.04
CA ILE A 45 -2.23 -10.33 -13.35
C ILE A 45 -3.04 -9.04 -13.26
N ASP A 46 -4.04 -8.89 -14.14
CA ASP A 46 -4.93 -7.73 -14.16
C ASP A 46 -5.96 -7.82 -13.02
N LEU A 47 -5.52 -7.49 -11.79
CA LEU A 47 -6.39 -7.48 -10.61
C LEU A 47 -7.63 -6.60 -10.81
N PRO A 48 -7.56 -5.38 -11.39
CA PRO A 48 -8.76 -4.61 -11.73
C PRO A 48 -9.75 -5.42 -12.58
N LEU A 49 -9.33 -5.93 -13.75
CA LEU A 49 -10.21 -6.66 -14.64
C LEU A 49 -10.82 -7.89 -13.96
N LEU A 50 -10.00 -8.64 -13.22
CA LEU A 50 -10.47 -9.77 -12.44
C LEU A 50 -11.57 -9.29 -11.50
N VAL A 51 -11.30 -8.35 -10.58
CA VAL A 51 -12.29 -7.77 -9.63
C VAL A 51 -13.58 -7.36 -10.32
N GLY A 52 -13.48 -6.74 -11.49
CA GLY A 52 -14.60 -6.35 -12.33
C GLY A 52 -15.47 -7.51 -12.81
N ALA A 53 -14.84 -8.63 -13.18
CA ALA A 53 -15.51 -9.84 -13.68
C ALA A 53 -16.40 -10.52 -12.62
N LEU A 54 -16.27 -10.18 -11.33
CA LEU A 54 -17.26 -10.59 -10.32
C LEU A 54 -18.62 -9.93 -10.52
N PHE A 55 -18.65 -8.76 -11.14
CA PHE A 55 -19.83 -7.92 -11.24
C PHE A 55 -20.43 -7.89 -12.65
N ALA A 56 -19.62 -8.08 -13.69
CA ALA A 56 -20.04 -8.03 -15.08
C ALA A 56 -19.36 -9.12 -15.94
N GLU A 57 -20.10 -9.67 -16.90
CA GLU A 57 -19.58 -10.66 -17.86
C GLU A 57 -18.91 -9.99 -19.07
N ASP A 58 -19.39 -8.81 -19.45
CA ASP A 58 -18.83 -8.00 -20.53
C ASP A 58 -17.44 -7.46 -20.12
N PRO A 59 -16.38 -7.74 -20.89
CA PRO A 59 -15.01 -7.35 -20.54
C PRO A 59 -14.81 -5.84 -20.34
N ASP A 60 -15.43 -5.01 -21.17
CA ASP A 60 -15.31 -3.55 -21.09
C ASP A 60 -15.96 -3.02 -19.81
N THR A 61 -17.15 -3.53 -19.48
CA THR A 61 -17.88 -3.18 -18.26
C THR A 61 -17.15 -3.70 -17.02
N ALA A 62 -16.65 -4.94 -17.07
CA ALA A 62 -15.84 -5.53 -16.01
C ALA A 62 -14.59 -4.67 -15.75
N PHE A 63 -13.84 -4.31 -16.78
CA PHE A 63 -12.68 -3.43 -16.65
C PHE A 63 -13.02 -2.12 -15.95
N GLN A 64 -14.10 -1.44 -16.37
CA GLN A 64 -14.50 -0.16 -15.75
C GLN A 64 -14.89 -0.30 -14.28
N ILE A 65 -15.72 -1.29 -13.95
CA ILE A 65 -16.13 -1.56 -12.55
C ILE A 65 -14.92 -1.94 -11.72
N GLY A 66 -14.10 -2.85 -12.24
CA GLY A 66 -12.89 -3.34 -11.60
C GLY A 66 -11.90 -2.23 -11.28
N TYR A 67 -11.63 -1.35 -12.25
CA TYR A 67 -10.76 -0.20 -12.05
C TYR A 67 -11.35 0.81 -11.05
N ALA A 68 -12.65 1.07 -11.11
CA ALA A 68 -13.32 1.92 -10.13
C ALA A 68 -13.22 1.36 -8.70
N VAL A 69 -13.42 0.05 -8.53
CA VAL A 69 -13.27 -0.63 -7.23
C VAL A 69 -11.80 -0.62 -6.79
N PHE A 70 -10.86 -0.91 -7.67
CA PHE A 70 -9.43 -0.92 -7.40
C PHE A 70 -8.94 0.45 -6.91
N VAL A 71 -9.28 1.52 -7.63
CA VAL A 71 -8.93 2.90 -7.25
C VAL A 71 -9.63 3.30 -5.96
N SER A 72 -10.93 3.03 -5.81
CA SER A 72 -11.67 3.40 -4.60
C SER A 72 -11.14 2.67 -3.37
N ALA A 73 -10.84 1.37 -3.50
CA ALA A 73 -10.29 0.56 -2.42
C ALA A 73 -8.87 1.01 -2.04
N GLY A 74 -8.01 1.23 -3.04
CA GLY A 74 -6.63 1.65 -2.84
C GLY A 74 -6.49 3.09 -2.31
N VAL A 75 -7.33 4.02 -2.76
CA VAL A 75 -7.21 5.43 -2.37
C VAL A 75 -7.96 5.74 -1.08
N LEU A 76 -9.09 5.06 -0.83
CA LEU A 76 -9.98 5.38 0.29
C LEU A 76 -10.02 4.26 1.33
N VAL A 77 -10.38 3.04 0.93
CA VAL A 77 -10.72 1.98 1.90
C VAL A 77 -9.51 1.50 2.68
N PHE A 78 -8.47 0.98 2.01
CA PHE A 78 -7.31 0.42 2.70
C PHE A 78 -6.50 1.46 3.49
N PRO A 79 -6.30 2.70 3.00
CA PRO A 79 -5.65 3.75 3.78
C PRO A 79 -6.40 4.08 5.07
N LEU A 80 -7.73 4.20 5.00
CA LEU A 80 -8.55 4.48 6.19
C LEU A 80 -8.56 3.31 7.17
N LEU A 81 -8.65 2.08 6.67
CA LEU A 81 -8.53 0.87 7.50
C LEU A 81 -7.17 0.81 8.20
N LEU A 82 -6.07 1.02 7.48
CA LEU A 82 -4.74 1.04 8.06
C LEU A 82 -4.58 2.15 9.09
N SER A 83 -5.12 3.34 8.81
CA SER A 83 -5.07 4.47 9.74
C SER A 83 -5.82 4.19 11.04
N GLY A 84 -7.00 3.56 10.95
CA GLY A 84 -7.79 3.13 12.11
C GLY A 84 -7.15 1.99 12.90
N LEU A 85 -6.54 1.02 12.22
CA LEU A 85 -5.85 -0.11 12.84
C LEU A 85 -4.45 0.23 13.34
N TRP A 86 -3.89 1.37 12.93
CA TRP A 86 -2.51 1.75 13.22
C TRP A 86 -2.09 1.58 14.68
N PRO A 87 -2.85 2.05 15.68
CA PRO A 87 -2.45 1.94 17.09
C PRO A 87 -2.48 0.50 17.62
N ALA A 88 -3.22 -0.39 16.96
CA ALA A 88 -3.33 -1.80 17.33
C ALA A 88 -2.27 -2.68 16.66
N LEU A 89 -1.62 -2.19 15.60
CA LEU A 89 -0.57 -2.93 14.90
C LEU A 89 0.75 -2.89 15.69
N PRO A 90 1.52 -3.99 15.69
CA PRO A 90 2.78 -4.06 16.41
C PRO A 90 3.82 -3.08 15.85
N GLY A 91 4.71 -2.61 16.73
CA GLY A 91 5.77 -1.64 16.42
C GLY A 91 5.41 -0.21 16.85
N ASP A 92 6.44 0.62 17.04
CA ASP A 92 6.25 1.99 17.56
C ASP A 92 5.49 2.88 16.57
N ASP A 93 4.63 3.77 17.08
CA ASP A 93 3.81 4.64 16.25
C ASP A 93 4.57 5.82 15.63
N ILE A 94 5.71 6.16 16.22
CA ILE A 94 6.48 7.38 15.93
C ILE A 94 7.86 7.09 15.35
N THR A 95 8.17 5.83 15.02
CA THR A 95 9.46 5.46 14.43
C THR A 95 9.30 4.95 13.00
N PHE A 96 10.29 5.22 12.16
CA PHE A 96 10.33 4.67 10.80
C PHE A 96 10.30 3.14 10.81
N ARG A 97 11.01 2.51 11.74
CA ARG A 97 11.01 1.05 11.88
C ARG A 97 9.61 0.50 12.16
N GLY A 98 8.83 1.18 13.01
CA GLY A 98 7.45 0.84 13.26
C GLY A 98 6.58 1.02 12.01
N ALA A 99 6.73 2.13 11.29
CA ALA A 99 6.04 2.36 10.02
C ALA A 99 6.37 1.28 8.97
N LEU A 100 7.64 0.89 8.85
CA LEU A 100 8.09 -0.17 7.94
C LEU A 100 7.43 -1.51 8.29
N LEU A 101 7.44 -1.89 9.57
CA LEU A 101 6.81 -3.12 10.04
C LEU A 101 5.30 -3.12 9.72
N LYS A 102 4.60 -2.02 10.02
CA LYS A 102 3.17 -1.86 9.74
C LYS A 102 2.87 -1.94 8.24
N GLY A 103 3.72 -1.34 7.40
CA GLY A 103 3.62 -1.42 5.94
C GLY A 103 3.83 -2.83 5.39
N LEU A 104 4.83 -3.55 5.89
CA LEU A 104 5.06 -4.96 5.54
C LEU A 104 3.87 -5.83 5.93
N LEU A 105 3.33 -5.65 7.15
CA LEU A 105 2.15 -6.39 7.61
C LEU A 105 0.93 -6.07 6.75
N ALA A 106 0.69 -4.80 6.42
CA ALA A 106 -0.39 -4.40 5.53
C ALA A 106 -0.26 -5.05 4.15
N GLY A 107 0.94 -5.03 3.56
CA GLY A 107 1.21 -5.68 2.28
C GLY A 107 1.01 -7.20 2.33
N MET A 108 1.46 -7.86 3.40
CA MET A 108 1.24 -9.30 3.59
C MET A 108 -0.26 -9.65 3.72
N VAL A 109 -1.03 -8.85 4.46
CA VAL A 109 -2.48 -9.04 4.57
C VAL A 109 -3.14 -8.87 3.20
N LEU A 110 -2.78 -7.83 2.45
CA LEU A 110 -3.32 -7.60 1.11
C LEU A 110 -2.92 -8.70 0.12
N TRP A 111 -1.72 -9.26 0.24
CA TRP A 111 -1.29 -10.43 -0.52
C TRP A 111 -2.18 -11.65 -0.24
N VAL A 112 -2.45 -11.95 1.03
CA VAL A 112 -3.37 -13.03 1.41
C VAL A 112 -4.78 -12.78 0.89
N LEU A 113 -5.29 -11.55 1.03
CA LEU A 113 -6.62 -11.17 0.51
C LEU A 113 -6.68 -11.30 -1.02
N SER A 114 -5.62 -10.92 -1.73
CA SER A 114 -5.53 -11.08 -3.18
C SER A 114 -5.54 -12.55 -3.57
N GLY A 115 -4.79 -13.41 -2.87
CA GLY A 115 -4.84 -14.86 -3.06
C GLY A 115 -6.23 -15.44 -2.84
N ALA A 116 -6.95 -14.98 -1.81
CA ALA A 116 -8.33 -15.40 -1.54
C ALA A 116 -9.31 -14.95 -2.64
N VAL A 117 -9.15 -13.73 -3.16
CA VAL A 117 -9.94 -13.21 -4.29
C VAL A 117 -9.68 -14.05 -5.56
N LEU A 118 -8.42 -14.40 -5.84
CA LEU A 118 -8.07 -15.27 -6.96
C LEU A 118 -8.66 -16.68 -6.81
N ALA A 119 -8.62 -17.25 -5.59
CA ALA A 119 -9.26 -18.53 -5.29
C ALA A 119 -10.77 -18.51 -5.58
N LEU A 120 -11.42 -17.39 -5.22
CA LEU A 120 -12.85 -17.21 -5.42
C LEU A 120 -13.22 -17.24 -6.91
N TYR A 121 -12.39 -16.71 -7.82
CA TYR A 121 -12.64 -16.86 -9.27
C TYR A 121 -12.61 -18.31 -9.72
N GLY A 122 -11.59 -19.07 -9.31
CA GLY A 122 -11.47 -20.48 -9.66
C GLY A 122 -12.70 -21.28 -9.24
N VAL A 123 -13.28 -20.95 -8.07
CA VAL A 123 -14.52 -21.58 -7.58
C VAL A 123 -15.76 -21.12 -8.34
N LEU A 124 -15.86 -19.83 -8.67
CA LEU A 124 -17.03 -19.27 -9.35
C LEU A 124 -17.07 -19.56 -10.85
N GLY A 125 -15.96 -19.97 -11.46
CA GLY A 125 -15.87 -20.23 -12.90
C GLY A 125 -16.11 -18.98 -13.76
N ARG A 126 -15.98 -17.78 -13.19
CA ARG A 126 -16.26 -16.48 -13.85
C ARG A 126 -15.05 -15.89 -14.55
N LEU A 127 -14.20 -16.74 -15.14
CA LEU A 127 -13.11 -16.23 -15.96
C LEU A 127 -13.70 -15.66 -17.26
N PRO A 128 -13.33 -14.44 -17.68
CA PRO A 128 -13.71 -13.89 -18.97
C PRO A 128 -13.40 -14.92 -20.06
N SER A 129 -14.41 -15.36 -20.80
CA SER A 129 -14.29 -16.49 -21.72
C SER A 129 -13.24 -16.20 -22.80
N GLY A 130 -12.12 -16.94 -22.75
CA GLY A 130 -11.16 -17.07 -23.84
C GLY A 130 -9.98 -16.10 -23.88
N GLU A 131 -9.92 -15.09 -23.00
CA GLU A 131 -8.85 -14.09 -23.01
C GLU A 131 -7.90 -14.13 -21.80
N LEU A 132 -8.34 -14.66 -20.66
CA LEU A 132 -7.47 -14.87 -19.48
C LEU A 132 -7.37 -16.35 -19.12
N GLU A 133 -6.13 -16.86 -19.03
CA GLU A 133 -5.85 -18.12 -18.34
C GLU A 133 -6.25 -18.01 -16.86
N ASP A 134 -6.68 -19.12 -16.27
CA ASP A 134 -7.01 -19.17 -14.84
C ASP A 134 -5.78 -18.75 -14.03
N PRO A 135 -5.83 -17.62 -13.29
CA PRO A 135 -4.68 -17.17 -12.52
C PRO A 135 -4.35 -18.16 -11.40
N GLY A 136 -5.29 -19.01 -10.98
CA GLY A 136 -5.09 -19.95 -9.88
C GLY A 136 -4.86 -19.24 -8.54
N LEU A 137 -4.76 -20.04 -7.47
CA LEU A 137 -4.52 -19.52 -6.12
C LEU A 137 -3.19 -18.73 -6.08
N PHE A 138 -3.22 -17.48 -5.59
CA PHE A 138 -2.05 -16.58 -5.58
C PHE A 138 -1.39 -16.32 -6.95
N GLY A 139 -2.04 -16.58 -8.08
CA GLY A 139 -1.38 -16.44 -9.39
C GLY A 139 -0.57 -17.67 -9.81
N LEU A 140 -0.71 -18.81 -9.11
CA LEU A 140 0.02 -20.05 -9.42
C LEU A 140 -0.27 -20.62 -10.81
N GLY A 141 -1.37 -20.23 -11.46
CA GLY A 141 -1.65 -20.56 -12.86
C GLY A 141 -0.56 -20.05 -13.81
N ALA A 142 0.09 -18.94 -13.47
CA ALA A 142 1.24 -18.40 -14.18
C ALA A 142 2.61 -18.94 -13.68
N GLY A 143 2.59 -20.01 -12.88
CA GLY A 143 3.78 -20.62 -12.27
C GLY A 143 4.23 -19.92 -10.98
N LEU A 144 5.44 -20.26 -10.50
CA LEU A 144 5.98 -19.74 -9.23
C LEU A 144 6.21 -18.22 -9.23
N LEU A 145 6.33 -17.60 -10.41
CA LEU A 145 6.51 -16.15 -10.52
C LEU A 145 5.23 -15.36 -10.22
N GLY A 146 4.04 -15.96 -10.37
CA GLY A 146 2.77 -15.29 -10.08
C GLY A 146 2.63 -14.86 -8.61
N PRO A 147 2.77 -15.79 -7.65
CA PRO A 147 2.72 -15.45 -6.22
C PRO A 147 3.80 -14.46 -5.80
N ILE A 148 4.98 -14.53 -6.43
CA ILE A 148 6.10 -13.62 -6.16
C ILE A 148 5.78 -12.21 -6.68
N ALA A 149 5.30 -12.07 -7.91
CA ALA A 149 4.90 -10.79 -8.49
C ALA A 149 3.80 -10.14 -7.64
N LEU A 150 2.75 -10.91 -7.31
CA LEU A 150 1.66 -10.46 -6.46
C LEU A 150 2.17 -10.04 -5.07
N LEU A 151 3.12 -10.77 -4.50
CA LEU A 151 3.71 -10.38 -3.20
C LEU A 151 4.46 -9.05 -3.29
N VAL A 152 5.32 -8.89 -4.30
CA VAL A 152 6.10 -7.67 -4.49
C VAL A 152 5.18 -6.45 -4.67
N GLU A 153 4.14 -6.59 -5.48
CA GLU A 153 3.11 -5.58 -5.71
C GLU A 153 2.42 -5.14 -4.40
N GLN A 154 1.92 -6.10 -3.62
CA GLN A 154 1.21 -5.79 -2.37
C GLN A 154 2.14 -5.24 -1.28
N LEU A 155 3.39 -5.71 -1.21
CA LEU A 155 4.41 -5.15 -0.33
C LEU A 155 4.74 -3.70 -0.73
N ALA A 156 4.93 -3.42 -2.02
CA ALA A 156 5.19 -2.06 -2.49
C ALA A 156 4.03 -1.11 -2.16
N TYR A 157 2.79 -1.57 -2.32
CA TYR A 157 1.60 -0.81 -1.91
C TYR A 157 1.61 -0.54 -0.40
N GLY A 158 1.73 -1.59 0.43
CA GLY A 158 1.68 -1.48 1.90
C GLY A 158 2.78 -0.60 2.47
N LEU A 159 4.01 -0.73 1.94
CA LEU A 159 5.15 0.10 2.31
C LEU A 159 4.94 1.57 1.94
N SER A 160 4.50 1.85 0.72
CA SER A 160 4.26 3.22 0.24
C SER A 160 3.19 3.92 1.08
N LEU A 161 2.10 3.21 1.34
CA LEU A 161 1.01 3.70 2.17
C LEU A 161 1.49 4.00 3.60
N ALA A 162 2.24 3.09 4.22
CA ALA A 162 2.71 3.26 5.59
C ALA A 162 3.73 4.39 5.74
N VAL A 163 4.62 4.58 4.75
CA VAL A 163 5.60 5.68 4.74
C VAL A 163 4.89 7.03 4.67
N VAL A 164 3.91 7.19 3.78
CA VAL A 164 3.18 8.47 3.67
C VAL A 164 2.27 8.70 4.88
N ALA A 165 1.63 7.66 5.41
CA ALA A 165 0.83 7.76 6.63
C ALA A 165 1.68 8.13 7.85
N ALA A 166 2.91 7.64 7.93
CA ALA A 166 3.88 7.96 8.99
C ALA A 166 4.29 9.43 8.97
N MET A 167 4.39 10.07 7.79
CA MET A 167 4.66 11.51 7.68
C MET A 167 3.60 12.35 8.39
N GLY A 168 2.33 11.93 8.34
CA GLY A 168 1.25 12.61 9.08
C GLY A 168 1.40 12.55 10.59
N ARG A 169 2.15 11.57 11.10
CA ARG A 169 2.48 11.42 12.52
C ARG A 169 3.79 12.12 12.91
N GLY A 170 4.37 12.92 12.02
CA GLY A 170 5.60 13.68 12.26
C GLY A 170 6.88 12.87 12.04
N ILE A 171 6.80 11.68 11.44
CA ILE A 171 7.98 10.90 11.05
C ILE A 171 8.50 11.46 9.72
N SER A 172 9.63 12.16 9.75
CA SER A 172 10.30 12.59 8.53
C SER A 172 11.09 11.42 7.93
N PRO A 173 10.97 11.14 6.62
CA PRO A 173 11.86 10.19 5.95
C PRO A 173 13.33 10.59 6.07
N VAL A 174 13.59 11.89 6.22
CA VAL A 174 14.95 12.44 6.30
C VAL A 174 15.62 12.11 7.65
N ASP A 175 14.83 11.98 8.72
CA ASP A 175 15.31 11.53 10.04
C ASP A 175 15.76 10.06 10.02
N THR A 176 15.46 9.34 8.92
CA THR A 176 15.71 7.91 8.74
C THR A 176 17.04 7.61 8.05
N ILE A 177 17.60 8.55 7.27
CA ILE A 177 18.83 8.34 6.47
C ILE A 177 20.11 8.38 7.33
N GLY A 178 19.98 8.42 8.66
CA GLY A 178 21.12 8.41 9.56
C GLY A 178 21.89 9.74 9.57
N TRP A 179 21.26 10.83 9.14
CA TRP A 179 21.71 12.18 9.50
C TRP A 179 21.40 12.42 10.98
N MET A 180 22.12 11.70 11.85
CA MET A 180 22.46 12.15 13.19
C MET A 180 23.30 13.41 13.02
N TRP A 181 22.66 14.54 12.74
CA TRP A 181 23.29 15.82 13.02
C TRP A 181 23.35 15.92 14.55
N THR A 182 24.50 15.47 15.07
CA THR A 182 25.09 15.80 16.36
C THR A 182 24.71 17.23 16.75
N SER A 183 23.60 17.36 17.47
CA SER A 183 23.19 18.60 18.11
C SER A 183 22.78 18.32 19.56
N HIS A 184 23.41 17.32 20.17
CA HIS A 184 23.62 17.32 21.62
C HIS A 184 24.87 18.14 21.90
N GLY A 185 24.64 19.44 22.15
CA GLY A 185 25.33 20.19 23.19
C GLY A 185 26.85 20.07 23.28
N ALA A 186 27.57 20.59 22.28
CA ALA A 186 28.78 21.35 22.58
C ALA A 186 28.32 22.68 23.19
N GLY A 187 28.01 22.68 24.48
CA GLY A 187 27.43 23.83 25.16
C GLY A 187 27.41 23.72 26.68
N GLU A 188 28.28 22.89 27.27
CA GLU A 188 28.64 23.03 28.68
C GLU A 188 30.15 23.17 28.78
N SER A 189 30.58 24.43 28.94
CA SER A 189 31.88 24.80 29.51
C SER A 189 31.77 26.25 29.98
N PRO A 190 32.44 26.66 31.08
CA PRO A 190 32.82 25.96 32.31
C PRO A 190 31.93 26.31 33.52
#